data_AF-A0A3M1TXE0-F1
#
_entry.id   AF-A0A3M1TXE0-F1
#
_cell.length_a   1.000
_cell.length_b   1.000
_cell.length_c   1.000
_cell.angle_alpha   90.00
_cell.angle_beta   90.00
_cell.angle_gamma   90.00
#
_symmetry.space_group_name_H-M   'P 1'
#
loop_
_entity.id
_entity.type
_entity.pdbx_description
1 polymer ?
#
loop_
_entity_poly.entity_id
_entity_poly.type
_entity_poly.pdbx_seq_one_letter_code
_entity_poly.pdbx_strand_id
1 'polypeptide(L)'
;MTALATGCPTGGSGGGGDGGGGGGGGNDLALADVGGEVAKIVCKAMVQCYGIGGDQASCEAEWTAQFEDQTQKLWENAVNKGTLQYDGKKMRECLDALAAGGCTVFADGTTPAACDEALQGTVDAGGACNVNEECAGDAYCDTNSACPGTCVAYVAEGGDCSSDSCKPGLDCVNNTCVAKAKVGEACGG
;
A
#
# COMPACT_ATOMS: atom_id res chain seq x y z
N MET A 1 -16.14 6.33 -15.86
CA MET A 1 -15.74 5.24 -16.78
C MET A 1 -15.15 4.16 -15.90
N THR A 2 -16.00 3.19 -15.58
CA THR A 2 -15.83 2.24 -14.47
C THR A 2 -15.14 1.00 -15.02
N ALA A 3 -13.86 0.79 -14.66
CA ALA A 3 -13.20 -0.48 -14.88
C ALA A 3 -13.69 -1.46 -13.81
N LEU A 4 -14.49 -2.43 -14.24
CA LEU A 4 -14.98 -3.52 -13.41
C LEU A 4 -13.79 -4.42 -13.05
N ALA A 5 -13.33 -4.33 -11.80
CA ALA A 5 -12.41 -5.29 -11.21
C ALA A 5 -13.06 -6.67 -11.27
N THR A 6 -12.50 -7.56 -12.10
CA THR A 6 -12.97 -8.94 -12.22
C THR A 6 -12.33 -9.72 -11.08
N GLY A 7 -12.99 -9.72 -9.92
CA GLY A 7 -12.51 -10.38 -8.72
C GLY A 7 -12.28 -11.87 -8.94
N CYS A 8 -11.17 -12.38 -8.40
CA CYS A 8 -10.82 -13.80 -8.42
C CYS A 8 -11.75 -14.59 -7.48
N PRO A 9 -12.24 -15.79 -7.84
CA PRO A 9 -13.10 -16.58 -6.97
C PRO A 9 -12.34 -17.09 -5.74
N THR A 10 -12.77 -16.64 -4.56
CA THR A 10 -12.26 -17.09 -3.26
C THR A 10 -12.75 -18.49 -2.93
N GLY A 11 -11.91 -19.50 -3.19
CA GLY A 11 -12.11 -20.86 -2.70
C GLY A 11 -11.80 -20.94 -1.20
N GLY A 12 -12.83 -21.12 -0.37
CA GLY A 12 -12.68 -21.26 1.07
C GLY A 12 -12.18 -22.64 1.52
N SER A 13 -11.43 -22.66 2.63
CA SER A 13 -11.50 -23.73 3.63
C SER A 13 -10.83 -23.28 4.93
N GLY A 14 -11.55 -23.45 6.04
CA GLY A 14 -11.23 -22.85 7.34
C GLY A 14 -10.11 -23.52 8.14
N GLY A 15 -9.67 -22.79 9.16
CA GLY A 15 -8.82 -23.24 10.25
C GLY A 15 -8.94 -22.26 11.40
N GLY A 16 -9.71 -22.64 12.43
CA GLY A 16 -9.82 -21.88 13.67
C GLY A 16 -8.55 -22.04 14.50
N GLY A 17 -7.92 -20.93 14.85
CA GLY A 17 -6.79 -20.85 15.77
C GLY A 17 -6.96 -19.63 16.66
N ASP A 18 -7.64 -19.82 17.80
CA ASP A 18 -7.68 -18.86 18.90
C ASP A 18 -6.29 -18.75 19.54
N GLY A 19 -5.52 -17.75 19.11
CA GLY A 19 -4.23 -17.36 19.69
C GLY A 19 -4.35 -16.02 20.40
N GLY A 20 -4.66 -16.05 21.70
CA GLY A 20 -4.81 -14.85 22.51
C GLY A 20 -3.50 -14.20 22.93
N GLY A 21 -3.59 -12.89 23.20
CA GLY A 21 -2.96 -12.26 24.37
C GLY A 21 -1.64 -11.54 24.14
N GLY A 22 -1.72 -10.21 24.02
CA GLY A 22 -0.57 -9.32 24.20
C GLY A 22 -1.03 -7.88 24.39
N GLY A 23 -1.37 -7.50 25.63
CA GLY A 23 -1.59 -6.10 25.98
C GLY A 23 -0.31 -5.28 25.81
N GLY A 24 -0.36 -4.25 24.96
CA GLY A 24 0.69 -3.27 24.72
C GLY A 24 0.10 -1.87 24.75
N GLY A 25 0.80 -0.93 25.39
CA GLY A 25 0.22 0.33 25.86
C GLY A 25 -0.15 1.33 24.76
N GLY A 26 -1.44 1.64 24.69
CA GLY A 26 -1.99 2.99 24.49
C GLY A 26 -1.88 3.66 23.11
N ASN A 27 -0.95 3.29 22.24
CA ASN A 27 -0.72 4.01 20.97
C ASN A 27 -0.67 3.12 19.71
N ASP A 28 -0.71 1.80 19.87
CA ASP A 28 -0.68 0.88 18.74
C ASP A 28 -1.96 1.00 17.91
N LEU A 29 -1.85 0.96 16.59
CA LEU A 29 -2.98 0.94 15.68
C LEU A 29 -3.34 -0.49 15.32
N ALA A 30 -4.58 -0.92 15.55
CA ALA A 30 -5.02 -2.21 15.04
C ALA A 30 -5.13 -2.17 13.51
N LEU A 31 -4.83 -3.27 12.84
CA LEU A 31 -4.91 -3.38 11.38
C LEU A 31 -6.30 -2.99 10.86
N ALA A 32 -7.35 -3.35 11.61
CA ALA A 32 -8.74 -3.04 11.27
C ALA A 32 -9.09 -1.54 11.34
N ASP A 33 -8.29 -0.75 12.07
CA ASP A 33 -8.50 0.69 12.21
C ASP A 33 -7.69 1.50 11.19
N VAL A 34 -6.77 0.86 10.44
CA VAL A 34 -5.85 1.55 9.50
C VAL A 34 -6.63 2.26 8.39
N GLY A 35 -7.65 1.62 7.82
CA GLY A 35 -8.44 2.19 6.73
C GLY A 35 -9.07 3.53 7.10
N GLY A 36 -9.68 3.60 8.29
CA GLY A 36 -10.29 4.83 8.79
C GLY A 36 -9.28 5.94 9.06
N GLU A 37 -8.10 5.62 9.60
CA GLU A 37 -7.06 6.61 9.86
C GLU A 37 -6.40 7.13 8.57
N VAL A 38 -6.11 6.25 7.60
CA VAL A 38 -5.61 6.64 6.28
C VAL A 38 -6.63 7.52 5.57
N ALA A 39 -7.92 7.14 5.58
CA ALA A 39 -8.99 7.90 4.94
C ALA A 39 -9.06 9.34 5.49
N LYS A 40 -8.99 9.53 6.82
CA LYS A 40 -8.96 10.88 7.43
C LYS A 40 -7.83 11.74 6.89
N ILE A 41 -6.61 11.19 6.79
CA ILE A 41 -5.43 11.94 6.34
C ILE A 41 -5.57 12.31 4.86
N VAL A 42 -5.88 11.32 4.03
CA VAL A 42 -6.02 11.48 2.58
C VAL A 42 -7.14 12.45 2.24
N CYS A 43 -8.32 12.26 2.83
CA CYS A 43 -9.50 13.10 2.55
C CYS A 43 -9.33 14.53 3.05
N LYS A 44 -8.70 14.71 4.21
CA LYS A 44 -8.35 16.05 4.68
C LYS A 44 -7.44 16.77 3.67
N ALA A 45 -6.40 16.10 3.17
CA ALA A 45 -5.52 16.68 2.16
C ALA A 45 -6.24 16.95 0.82
N MET A 46 -7.06 16.01 0.34
CA MET A 46 -7.85 16.17 -0.89
C MET A 46 -8.80 17.37 -0.84
N VAL A 47 -9.60 17.46 0.23
CA VAL A 47 -10.59 18.53 0.39
C VAL A 47 -9.91 19.88 0.64
N GLN A 48 -8.92 19.95 1.54
CA GLN A 48 -8.32 21.23 1.93
C GLN A 48 -7.37 21.80 0.88
N CYS A 49 -6.64 20.95 0.16
CA CYS A 49 -5.54 21.40 -0.71
C CYS A 49 -5.94 21.48 -2.18
N TYR A 50 -6.85 20.60 -2.62
CA TYR A 50 -7.20 20.45 -4.03
C TYR A 50 -8.68 20.76 -4.31
N GLY A 51 -9.51 20.88 -3.27
CA GLY A 51 -10.95 21.13 -3.42
C GLY A 51 -11.68 19.99 -4.13
N ILE A 52 -11.14 18.76 -4.05
CA ILE A 52 -11.70 17.54 -4.62
C ILE A 52 -12.22 16.63 -3.51
N GLY A 53 -13.14 15.72 -3.83
CA GLY A 53 -13.65 14.73 -2.87
C GLY A 53 -14.95 15.14 -2.14
N GLY A 54 -15.57 16.26 -2.51
CA GLY A 54 -16.83 16.68 -1.90
C GLY A 54 -16.63 17.17 -0.46
N ASP A 55 -17.52 16.78 0.45
CA ASP A 55 -17.33 17.02 1.87
C ASP A 55 -16.44 15.96 2.52
N GLN A 56 -15.75 16.35 3.60
CA GLN A 56 -14.78 15.49 4.26
C GLN A 56 -15.39 14.18 4.77
N ALA A 57 -16.62 14.20 5.30
CA ALA A 57 -17.25 13.01 5.87
C ALA A 57 -17.62 12.00 4.78
N SER A 58 -18.15 12.45 3.66
CA SER A 58 -18.44 11.59 2.51
C SER A 58 -17.15 10.98 1.94
N CYS A 59 -16.09 11.78 1.79
CA CYS A 59 -14.79 11.27 1.35
C CYS A 59 -14.26 10.18 2.29
N GLU A 60 -14.24 10.45 3.60
CA GLU A 60 -13.73 9.50 4.60
C GLU A 60 -14.53 8.18 4.59
N ALA A 61 -15.86 8.26 4.49
CA ALA A 61 -16.72 7.08 4.44
C ALA A 61 -16.46 6.23 3.19
N GLU A 62 -16.37 6.85 2.01
CA GLU A 62 -16.10 6.15 0.75
C GLU A 62 -14.72 5.51 0.73
N TRP A 63 -13.68 6.22 1.17
CA TRP A 63 -12.32 5.71 1.21
C TRP A 63 -12.15 4.59 2.23
N THR A 64 -12.74 4.72 3.42
CA THR A 64 -12.72 3.68 4.45
C THR A 64 -13.36 2.40 3.92
N ALA A 65 -14.54 2.50 3.31
CA ALA A 65 -15.24 1.34 2.75
C ALA A 65 -14.44 0.66 1.62
N GLN A 66 -13.80 1.43 0.74
CA GLN A 66 -12.95 0.86 -0.31
C GLN A 66 -11.73 0.14 0.26
N PHE A 67 -11.08 0.73 1.27
CA PHE A 67 -9.92 0.13 1.91
C PHE A 67 -10.28 -1.16 2.65
N GLU A 68 -11.36 -1.15 3.43
CA GLU A 68 -11.87 -2.31 4.16
C GLU A 68 -12.24 -3.45 3.21
N ASP A 69 -12.86 -3.15 2.07
CA ASP A 69 -13.32 -4.18 1.16
C ASP A 69 -12.19 -4.85 0.37
N GLN A 70 -11.11 -4.10 0.08
CA GLN A 70 -10.03 -4.56 -0.80
C GLN A 70 -8.75 -4.82 -0.02
N THR A 71 -8.06 -3.75 0.38
CA THR A 71 -6.70 -3.80 0.93
C THR A 71 -6.67 -4.48 2.30
N GLN A 72 -7.58 -4.11 3.20
CA GLN A 72 -7.57 -4.60 4.57
C GLN A 72 -7.75 -6.12 4.62
N LYS A 73 -8.72 -6.67 3.86
CA LYS A 73 -8.93 -8.12 3.80
C LYS A 73 -7.70 -8.84 3.26
N LEU A 74 -7.01 -8.28 2.27
CA LEU A 74 -5.79 -8.88 1.73
C LEU A 74 -4.66 -8.88 2.76
N TRP A 75 -4.47 -7.77 3.49
CA TRP A 75 -3.50 -7.68 4.56
C TRP A 75 -3.83 -8.59 5.73
N GLU A 76 -5.07 -8.66 6.19
CA GLU A 76 -5.51 -9.59 7.24
C GLU A 76 -5.24 -11.03 6.83
N ASN A 77 -5.55 -11.40 5.58
CA ASN A 77 -5.26 -12.74 5.06
C ASN A 77 -3.76 -13.03 5.00
N ALA A 78 -2.95 -12.06 4.57
CA ALA A 78 -1.49 -12.22 4.51
C ALA A 78 -0.85 -12.32 5.90
N VAL A 79 -1.31 -11.52 6.86
CA VAL A 79 -0.88 -11.61 8.27
C VAL A 79 -1.26 -12.95 8.86
N ASN A 80 -2.48 -13.44 8.63
CA ASN A 80 -2.93 -14.75 9.10
C ASN A 80 -2.14 -15.91 8.47
N LYS A 81 -1.67 -15.75 7.23
CA LYS A 81 -0.79 -16.72 6.54
C LYS A 81 0.67 -16.61 6.97
N GLY A 82 1.06 -15.54 7.67
CA GLY A 82 2.45 -15.24 8.01
C GLY A 82 3.30 -14.76 6.85
N THR A 83 2.68 -14.39 5.72
CA THR A 83 3.37 -13.82 4.53
C THR A 83 3.60 -12.32 4.64
N LEU A 84 2.95 -11.68 5.62
CA LEU A 84 3.07 -10.26 5.93
C LEU A 84 3.14 -10.08 7.46
N GLN A 85 4.10 -9.29 7.93
CA GLN A 85 4.18 -8.86 9.32
C GLN A 85 3.65 -7.44 9.46
N TYR A 86 2.79 -7.22 10.46
CA TYR A 86 2.21 -5.92 10.76
C TYR A 86 2.72 -5.38 12.10
N ASP A 87 3.24 -4.15 12.09
CA ASP A 87 3.61 -3.41 13.30
C ASP A 87 2.69 -2.18 13.46
N GLY A 88 1.75 -2.28 14.40
CA GLY A 88 0.76 -1.23 14.65
C GLY A 88 1.34 0.07 15.21
N LYS A 89 2.52 0.02 15.83
CA LYS A 89 3.20 1.23 16.32
C LYS A 89 3.88 1.95 15.16
N LYS A 90 4.57 1.21 14.28
CA LYS A 90 5.15 1.75 13.06
C LYS A 90 4.09 2.30 12.11
N MET A 91 2.94 1.66 12.03
CA MET A 91 1.81 2.20 11.28
C MET A 91 1.32 3.52 11.88
N ARG A 92 1.26 3.65 13.22
CA ARG A 92 0.95 4.95 13.85
C ARG A 92 1.97 6.02 13.47
N GLU A 93 3.26 5.73 13.61
CA GLU A 93 4.36 6.63 13.25
C GLU A 93 4.29 7.06 11.77
N CYS A 94 3.96 6.11 10.88
CA CYS A 94 3.70 6.34 9.46
C CYS A 94 2.57 7.35 9.22
N LEU A 95 1.40 7.10 9.82
CA LEU A 95 0.23 7.94 9.63
C LEU A 95 0.42 9.34 10.23
N ASP A 96 1.10 9.45 11.36
CA ASP A 96 1.46 10.74 11.95
C ASP A 96 2.39 11.54 11.03
N ALA A 97 3.36 10.89 10.38
CA ALA A 97 4.25 11.51 9.40
C ALA A 97 3.49 11.96 8.14
N LEU A 98 2.58 11.14 7.62
CA LEU A 98 1.73 11.50 6.48
C LEU A 98 0.80 12.68 6.83
N ALA A 99 0.19 12.68 8.02
CA ALA A 99 -0.65 13.77 8.49
C ALA A 99 0.13 15.09 8.62
N ALA A 100 1.38 15.02 9.07
CA ALA A 100 2.27 16.18 9.18
C ALA A 100 2.66 16.77 7.82
N GLY A 101 2.68 15.97 6.75
CA GLY A 101 2.94 16.41 5.37
C GLY A 101 1.87 17.33 4.78
N GLY A 102 0.64 17.31 5.32
CA GLY A 102 -0.46 18.17 4.88
C GLY A 102 -0.72 18.08 3.37
N CYS A 103 -0.69 19.22 2.67
CA CYS A 103 -0.93 19.26 1.21
C CYS A 103 0.16 18.60 0.36
N THR A 104 1.32 18.33 0.94
CA THR A 104 2.46 17.74 0.23
C THR A 104 2.47 16.21 0.29
N VAL A 105 1.51 15.59 0.99
CA VAL A 105 1.44 14.13 1.19
C VAL A 105 1.38 13.32 -0.12
N PHE A 106 0.98 13.95 -1.23
CA PHE A 106 0.95 13.33 -2.57
C PHE A 106 2.00 13.89 -3.54
N ALA A 107 2.79 14.87 -3.10
CA ALA A 107 3.61 15.68 -4.01
C ALA A 107 4.95 15.02 -4.37
N ASP A 108 5.54 14.26 -3.45
CA ASP A 108 6.84 13.63 -3.66
C ASP A 108 6.74 12.12 -3.96
N GLY A 109 5.56 11.52 -3.77
CA GLY A 109 5.35 10.08 -3.95
C GLY A 109 6.25 9.24 -3.04
N THR A 110 6.82 9.83 -1.99
CA THR A 110 7.68 9.13 -1.03
C THR A 110 6.85 8.71 0.16
N THR A 111 6.91 7.42 0.46
CA THR A 111 6.31 6.89 1.67
C THR A 111 7.30 7.09 2.83
N PRO A 112 6.86 7.57 4.01
CA PRO A 112 7.71 7.60 5.19
C PRO A 112 8.28 6.20 5.51
N ALA A 113 9.55 6.11 5.90
CA ALA A 113 10.20 4.84 6.22
C ALA A 113 9.44 4.01 7.28
N ALA A 114 8.74 4.68 8.21
CA ALA A 114 7.90 4.01 9.19
C ALA A 114 6.75 3.21 8.56
N CYS A 115 6.28 3.57 7.37
CA CYS A 115 5.25 2.83 6.66
C CYS A 115 5.80 1.53 6.08
N ASP A 116 7.02 1.56 5.54
CA ASP A 116 7.70 0.36 5.04
C ASP A 116 8.03 -0.59 6.20
N GLU A 117 8.37 -0.05 7.37
CA GLU A 117 8.59 -0.84 8.58
C GLU A 117 7.29 -1.40 9.18
N ALA A 118 6.14 -0.76 8.91
CA ALA A 118 4.84 -1.18 9.42
C ALA A 118 4.31 -2.45 8.76
N LEU A 119 4.73 -2.71 7.52
CA LEU A 119 4.29 -3.82 6.69
C LEU A 119 5.51 -4.51 6.09
N GLN A 120 5.94 -5.59 6.71
CA GLN A 120 7.15 -6.31 6.30
C GLN A 120 6.78 -7.64 5.66
N GLY A 121 6.95 -7.73 4.35
CA GLY A 121 6.79 -8.97 3.60
C GLY A 121 7.81 -10.03 4.01
N THR A 122 7.39 -11.29 4.00
CA THR A 122 8.25 -12.43 4.35
C THR A 122 8.44 -13.40 3.18
N VAL A 123 7.82 -13.12 2.03
CA VAL A 123 7.91 -13.96 0.84
C VAL A 123 9.13 -13.55 0.02
N ASP A 124 10.11 -14.46 -0.09
CA ASP A 124 11.28 -14.27 -0.92
C ASP A 124 10.92 -14.16 -2.42
N ALA A 125 11.84 -13.59 -3.21
CA ALA A 125 11.70 -13.53 -4.66
C ALA A 125 11.44 -14.92 -5.28
N GLY A 126 10.50 -14.99 -6.22
CA GLY A 126 9.99 -16.24 -6.80
C GLY A 126 8.89 -16.93 -5.99
N GLY A 127 8.60 -16.47 -4.77
CA GLY A 127 7.50 -16.98 -3.95
C GLY A 127 6.13 -16.45 -4.39
N ALA A 128 5.06 -17.18 -4.03
CA ALA A 128 3.70 -16.80 -4.37
C ALA A 128 3.18 -15.67 -3.47
N CYS A 129 2.46 -14.70 -4.04
CA CYS A 129 1.93 -13.53 -3.35
C CYS A 129 0.56 -13.13 -3.92
N ASN A 130 -0.17 -12.29 -3.19
CA ASN A 130 -1.44 -11.70 -3.61
C ASN A 130 -1.39 -10.16 -3.58
N VAL A 131 -0.57 -9.60 -2.70
CA VAL A 131 -0.30 -8.16 -2.61
C VAL A 131 1.18 -7.87 -2.53
N ASN A 132 1.57 -6.66 -2.92
CA ASN A 132 2.97 -6.24 -2.96
C ASN A 132 3.64 -6.35 -1.59
N GLU A 133 2.91 -6.03 -0.52
CA GLU A 133 3.45 -6.01 0.83
C GLU A 133 3.84 -7.40 1.35
N GLU A 134 3.40 -8.50 0.71
CA GLU A 134 3.85 -9.86 1.07
C GLU A 134 5.31 -10.11 0.67
N CYS A 135 5.83 -9.38 -0.33
CA CYS A 135 7.15 -9.61 -0.87
C CYS A 135 8.24 -8.96 -0.01
N ALA A 136 9.28 -9.73 0.32
CA ALA A 136 10.37 -9.25 1.15
C ALA A 136 11.32 -8.33 0.36
N GLY A 137 11.83 -7.29 1.03
CA GLY A 137 12.83 -6.37 0.48
C GLY A 137 12.31 -5.52 -0.68
N ASP A 138 13.15 -5.29 -1.70
CA ASP A 138 12.83 -4.47 -2.87
C ASP A 138 12.11 -5.27 -3.96
N ALA A 139 11.00 -5.92 -3.60
CA ALA A 139 10.19 -6.73 -4.52
C ALA A 139 8.71 -6.31 -4.52
N TYR A 140 7.99 -6.68 -5.57
CA TYR A 140 6.55 -6.50 -5.70
C TYR A 140 5.87 -7.79 -6.16
N CYS A 141 4.55 -7.84 -6.01
CA CYS A 141 3.78 -8.98 -6.43
C CYS A 141 3.34 -8.85 -7.89
N ASP A 142 4.02 -9.54 -8.80
CA ASP A 142 3.58 -9.61 -10.19
C ASP A 142 2.39 -10.55 -10.33
N THR A 143 1.22 -9.95 -10.52
CA THR A 143 -0.05 -10.65 -10.76
C THR A 143 -0.44 -10.68 -12.24
N ASN A 144 0.37 -10.08 -13.13
CA ASN A 144 0.09 -10.10 -14.57
C ASN A 144 0.38 -11.48 -15.18
N SER A 145 1.39 -12.17 -14.64
CA SER A 145 1.83 -13.47 -15.14
C SER A 145 1.04 -14.66 -14.58
N ALA A 146 0.52 -14.55 -13.35
CA ALA A 146 -0.19 -15.63 -12.66
C ALA A 146 -1.11 -15.11 -11.54
N CYS A 147 -2.07 -15.95 -11.12
CA CYS A 147 -2.89 -15.73 -9.93
C CYS A 147 -2.93 -17.02 -9.08
N PRO A 148 -2.38 -17.04 -7.84
CA PRO A 148 -1.66 -15.95 -7.18
C PRO A 148 -0.42 -15.50 -7.96
N GLY A 149 -0.01 -14.26 -7.74
CA GLY A 149 1.15 -13.65 -8.37
C GLY A 149 2.46 -14.21 -7.83
N THR A 150 3.58 -13.66 -8.30
CA THR A 150 4.93 -14.05 -7.86
C THR A 150 5.72 -12.82 -7.43
N CYS A 151 6.46 -12.92 -6.33
CA CYS A 151 7.35 -11.86 -5.87
C CYS A 151 8.51 -11.69 -6.85
N VAL A 152 8.60 -10.53 -7.49
CA VAL A 152 9.66 -10.19 -8.44
C VAL A 152 10.34 -8.90 -8.01
N ALA A 153 11.63 -8.76 -8.30
CA ALA A 153 12.38 -7.56 -7.94
C ALA A 153 11.89 -6.35 -8.75
N TYR A 154 11.88 -5.18 -8.13
CA TYR A 154 11.68 -3.94 -8.87
C TYR A 154 12.83 -3.66 -9.84
N VAL A 155 12.51 -3.00 -10.95
CA VAL A 155 13.52 -2.49 -11.89
C VAL A 155 14.18 -1.24 -11.28
N ALA A 156 15.51 -1.27 -11.16
CA ALA A 156 16.30 -0.15 -10.68
C ALA A 156 16.36 1.00 -11.71
N GLU A 157 16.83 2.18 -11.27
CA GLU A 157 17.05 3.32 -12.15
C GLU A 157 17.97 2.96 -13.34
N GLY A 158 17.59 3.40 -14.54
CA GLY A 158 18.23 3.07 -15.80
C GLY A 158 17.88 1.70 -16.38
N GLY A 159 17.11 0.86 -15.66
CA GLY A 159 16.66 -0.45 -16.13
C GLY A 159 15.45 -0.37 -17.07
N ASP A 160 15.24 -1.45 -17.86
CA ASP A 160 14.11 -1.59 -18.77
C ASP A 160 12.82 -1.94 -18.03
N CYS A 161 11.80 -1.11 -18.20
CA CYS A 161 10.49 -1.25 -17.57
C CYS A 161 9.36 -1.52 -18.57
N SER A 162 9.70 -2.04 -19.76
CA SER A 162 8.70 -2.39 -20.78
C SER A 162 7.71 -3.48 -20.34
N SER A 163 8.12 -4.37 -19.42
CA SER A 163 7.30 -5.45 -18.86
C SER A 163 7.16 -5.43 -17.35
N ASP A 164 7.94 -4.60 -16.65
CA ASP A 164 8.17 -4.71 -15.21
C ASP A 164 8.04 -3.35 -14.50
N SER A 165 7.78 -3.39 -13.20
CA SER A 165 7.59 -2.18 -12.40
C SER A 165 8.93 -1.59 -11.95
N CYS A 166 9.08 -0.27 -12.12
CA CYS A 166 10.20 0.47 -11.54
C CYS A 166 10.10 0.53 -10.01
N LYS A 167 11.26 0.64 -9.34
CA LYS A 167 11.33 0.82 -7.89
C LYS A 167 10.50 2.04 -7.45
N PRO A 168 9.84 2.01 -6.27
CA PRO A 168 9.17 3.19 -5.73
C PRO A 168 10.06 4.43 -5.76
N GLY A 169 9.48 5.56 -6.17
CA GLY A 169 10.21 6.83 -6.41
C GLY A 169 10.74 7.00 -7.85
N LEU A 170 10.59 6.00 -8.71
CA LEU A 170 10.92 6.08 -10.13
C LEU A 170 9.65 6.04 -11.00
N ASP A 171 9.76 6.51 -12.25
CA ASP A 171 8.76 6.40 -13.31
C ASP A 171 9.33 5.70 -14.53
N CYS A 172 8.48 4.96 -15.26
CA CYS A 172 8.84 4.33 -16.51
C CYS A 172 8.67 5.32 -17.69
N VAL A 173 9.78 5.84 -18.20
CA VAL A 173 9.81 6.80 -19.30
C VAL A 173 10.59 6.20 -20.47
N ASN A 174 9.97 6.12 -21.65
CA ASN A 174 10.58 5.52 -22.84
C ASN A 174 11.17 4.11 -22.61
N ASN A 175 10.49 3.28 -21.81
CA ASN A 175 10.94 1.96 -21.36
C ASN A 175 12.20 2.01 -20.49
N THR A 176 12.45 3.09 -19.76
CA THR A 176 13.56 3.19 -18.81
C THR A 176 13.08 3.77 -17.50
N CYS A 177 13.47 3.16 -16.39
CA CYS A 177 13.18 3.70 -15.07
C CYS A 177 14.02 4.95 -14.82
N VAL A 178 13.37 6.09 -14.60
CA VAL A 178 14.01 7.36 -14.29
C VAL A 178 13.44 7.94 -12.99
N ALA A 179 14.17 8.81 -12.32
CA ALA A 179 13.67 9.50 -11.14
C ALA A 179 12.39 10.30 -11.46
N LYS A 180 11.41 10.28 -10.56
CA LYS A 180 10.20 11.10 -10.70
C LYS A 180 10.56 12.59 -10.77
N ALA A 181 9.92 13.29 -11.71
CA ALA A 181 10.03 14.75 -11.81
C ALA A 181 9.43 15.41 -10.56
N LYS A 182 10.13 16.40 -10.01
CA LYS A 182 9.63 17.17 -8.87
C LYS A 182 8.59 18.18 -9.32
N VAL A 183 7.75 18.62 -8.39
CA VAL A 183 6.80 19.71 -8.63
C VAL A 183 7.56 20.94 -9.17
N GLY A 184 7.16 21.39 -10.37
CA GLY A 184 7.77 22.52 -11.06
C GLY A 184 8.83 22.15 -12.12
N GLU A 185 9.21 20.87 -12.23
CA GLU A 185 10.03 20.36 -13.33
C GLU A 185 9.17 20.04 -14.56
N ALA A 186 9.83 19.89 -15.71
CA ALA A 186 9.13 19.55 -16.95
C ALA A 186 8.51 18.16 -16.86
N CYS A 187 7.25 18.02 -17.30
CA CYS A 187 6.63 16.71 -17.44
C CYS A 187 7.39 15.91 -18.50
N GLY A 188 7.97 14.78 -18.11
CA GLY A 188 8.67 13.92 -19.06
C GLY A 188 9.70 13.00 -18.46
N GLY A 189 10.37 13.37 -17.36
CA GLY A 189 11.50 12.59 -16.83
C GLY A 189 12.70 12.63 -17.76
#